data_AF-A0A7Y4YLX7-F1
#
_entry.id   AF-A0A7Y4YLX7-F1
#
_cell.length_a   1.000
_cell.length_b   1.000
_cell.length_c   1.000
_cell.angle_alpha   90.00
_cell.angle_beta   90.00
_cell.angle_gamma   90.00
#
_symmetry.space_group_name_H-M   'P 1'
#
loop_
_entity.id
_entity.type
_entity.pdbx_description
1 polymer ?
#
loop_
_entity_poly.entity_id
_entity_poly.type
_entity_poly.pdbx_seq_one_letter_code
_entity_poly.pdbx_strand_id
1 'polypeptide(L)' 'MSKTHFGFQTVDETEKAKKVAGVFTSVASKYDIMNDLMSVGLHRVWKPFAVGLANVHEGQRVLDVAGGSGDLSKL' A
#
# COMPACT_ATOMS: atom_id res chain seq x y z
N MET A 1 -25.64 -2.26 -19.88
CA MET A 1 -24.39 -2.01 -19.13
C MET A 1 -24.74 -1.94 -17.66
N SER A 2 -24.02 -2.67 -16.81
CA SER A 2 -24.22 -2.68 -15.36
C SER A 2 -23.61 -1.41 -14.74
N LYS A 3 -24.31 -0.83 -13.76
CA LYS A 3 -23.88 0.38 -13.04
C LYS A 3 -23.41 -0.02 -11.63
N THR A 4 -22.41 0.68 -11.12
CA THR A 4 -21.82 0.48 -9.79
C THR A 4 -21.52 1.82 -9.13
N HIS A 5 -21.26 1.81 -7.84
CA HIS A 5 -20.82 3.00 -7.11
C HIS A 5 -19.29 3.14 -7.09
N PHE A 6 -18.85 4.40 -7.15
CA PHE A 6 -17.50 4.87 -6.87
C PHE A 6 -17.62 6.11 -5.97
N GLY A 7 -17.39 5.94 -4.67
CA GLY A 7 -17.72 6.97 -3.68
C GLY A 7 -19.21 7.31 -3.72
N PHE A 8 -19.53 8.60 -3.85
CA PHE A 8 -20.91 9.11 -3.97
C PHE A 8 -21.44 9.15 -5.41
N GLN A 9 -20.68 8.64 -6.40
CA GLN A 9 -21.05 8.67 -7.81
C GLN A 9 -21.45 7.29 -8.32
N THR A 10 -22.45 7.23 -9.19
CA THR A 10 -22.82 6.02 -9.94
C THR A 10 -22.11 6.03 -11.30
N VAL A 11 -21.33 5.00 -11.59
CA VAL A 11 -20.48 4.87 -12.78
C VAL A 11 -20.77 3.55 -13.50
N ASP A 12 -20.41 3.46 -14.77
CA ASP A 12 -20.39 2.17 -15.46
C ASP A 12 -19.35 1.24 -14.84
N GLU A 13 -19.70 -0.04 -14.72
CA GLU A 13 -18.84 -1.04 -14.09
C GLU A 13 -17.47 -1.16 -14.76
N THR A 14 -17.43 -1.01 -16.09
CA THR A 14 -16.19 -1.00 -16.88
C THR A 14 -15.28 0.19 -16.55
N GLU A 15 -15.83 1.27 -16.00
CA GLU A 15 -15.09 2.51 -15.70
C GLU A 15 -14.64 2.59 -14.23
N LYS A 16 -15.24 1.78 -13.34
CA LYS A 16 -14.88 1.76 -11.91
C LYS A 16 -13.41 1.39 -11.69
N ALA A 17 -12.92 0.36 -12.37
CA ALA A 17 -11.53 -0.09 -12.23
C ALA A 17 -10.53 1.01 -12.60
N LYS A 18 -10.76 1.74 -13.71
CA LYS A 18 -9.93 2.87 -14.13
C LYS A 18 -9.95 4.01 -13.11
N LYS A 19 -11.12 4.34 -12.55
CA LYS A 19 -11.25 5.39 -11.53
C LYS A 19 -10.53 5.03 -10.23
N VAL A 20 -10.66 3.78 -9.78
CA VAL A 20 -9.93 3.27 -8.61
C VAL A 20 -8.42 3.34 -8.86
N ALA A 21 -7.95 2.86 -10.02
CA ALA A 21 -6.54 2.96 -10.39
C ALA A 21 -6.04 4.42 -10.39
N GLY A 22 -6.84 5.36 -10.94
CA GLY A 22 -6.49 6.78 -10.94
C GLY A 22 -6.33 7.38 -9.53
N VAL A 23 -7.19 6.98 -8.58
CA VAL A 23 -7.01 7.38 -7.16
C VAL A 23 -5.69 6.85 -6.63
N PHE A 24 -5.41 5.55 -6.78
CA PHE A 24 -4.15 4.96 -6.33
C PHE A 24 -2.92 5.63 -6.98
N THR A 25 -2.97 5.93 -8.27
CA THR A 25 -1.89 6.66 -8.97
C THR A 25 -1.71 8.07 -8.42
N SER A 26 -2.80 8.80 -8.15
CA SER A 26 -2.74 10.18 -7.63
C SER A 26 -2.19 10.30 -6.22
N VAL A 27 -2.39 9.26 -5.38
CA VAL A 27 -1.88 9.24 -4.01
C VAL A 27 -0.51 8.60 -3.91
N ALA A 28 -0.07 7.79 -4.87
CA ALA A 28 1.19 7.06 -4.83
C ALA A 28 2.41 7.96 -4.56
N SER A 29 2.51 9.11 -5.24
CA SER A 29 3.63 10.04 -5.05
C SER A 29 3.61 10.79 -3.72
N LYS A 30 2.45 10.85 -3.05
CA LYS A 30 2.27 11.53 -1.76
C LYS A 30 2.18 10.55 -0.60
N TYR A 31 2.12 9.25 -0.86
CA TYR A 31 1.88 8.23 0.15
C TYR A 31 3.04 8.15 1.13
N ASP A 32 4.29 8.20 0.64
CA ASP A 32 5.48 8.20 1.50
C ASP A 32 5.57 9.47 2.35
N ILE A 33 5.22 10.64 1.78
CA ILE A 33 5.19 11.91 2.52
C ILE A 33 4.11 11.89 3.60
N MET A 34 2.92 11.37 3.29
CA MET A 34 1.85 11.20 4.27
C MET A 34 2.25 10.22 5.36
N ASN A 35 2.89 9.09 5.02
CA ASN A 35 3.41 8.15 6.01
C ASN A 35 4.49 8.80 6.86
N ASP A 36 5.46 9.52 6.29
CA ASP A 36 6.49 10.23 7.03
C ASP A 36 5.88 11.28 7.99
N LEU A 37 4.90 12.06 7.54
CA LEU A 37 4.26 13.10 8.36
C LEU A 37 3.35 12.52 9.45
N MET A 38 2.49 11.55 9.11
CA MET A 38 1.55 10.93 10.05
C MET A 38 2.26 10.04 11.09
N SER A 39 3.34 9.37 10.69
CA SER A 39 4.14 8.57 11.63
C SER A 39 5.23 9.38 12.33
N VAL A 40 5.42 10.66 11.99
CA VAL A 40 6.58 11.46 12.42
C VAL A 40 7.90 10.71 12.16
N GLY A 41 7.98 10.03 11.01
CA GLY A 41 9.12 9.21 10.61
C GLY A 41 9.30 7.87 11.35
N LEU A 42 8.45 7.53 12.33
CA LEU A 42 8.60 6.30 13.13
C LEU A 42 8.46 5.00 12.32
N HIS A 43 7.78 5.05 11.18
CA HIS A 43 7.65 3.87 10.32
C HIS A 43 9.02 3.33 9.85
N ARG A 44 10.06 4.17 9.79
CA ARG A 44 11.43 3.77 9.45
C ARG A 44 12.07 2.89 10.51
N VAL A 45 11.61 2.98 11.76
CA VAL A 45 12.06 2.15 12.89
C VAL A 45 11.17 0.91 13.04
N TRP A 46 9.87 1.05 12.84
CA TRP A 46 8.94 -0.07 12.95
C TRP A 46 9.15 -1.15 11.89
N LYS A 47 9.53 -0.78 10.66
CA LYS A 47 9.75 -1.72 9.56
C LYS A 47 10.89 -2.73 9.90
N PRO A 48 12.13 -2.30 10.24
CA PRO A 48 13.18 -3.23 10.69
C PRO A 48 12.82 -3.97 11.98
N PHE A 49 12.15 -3.31 12.93
CA PHE A 49 11.73 -3.96 14.16
C PHE A 49 10.75 -5.12 13.91
N ALA A 50 9.76 -4.93 13.02
CA ALA A 50 8.82 -5.96 12.64
C ALA A 50 9.50 -7.15 11.94
N VAL A 51 10.46 -6.88 11.04
CA VAL A 51 11.27 -7.93 10.41
C VAL A 51 12.11 -8.69 11.44
N GLY A 52 12.72 -7.98 12.39
CA GLY A 52 13.46 -8.59 13.50
C GLY A 52 12.58 -9.47 14.39
N LEU A 53 11.36 -9.04 14.69
CA LEU A 53 10.38 -9.85 15.43
C LEU A 53 9.90 -11.08 14.65
N ALA A 54 9.79 -10.98 13.32
CA ALA A 54 9.44 -12.11 12.47
C ALA A 54 10.51 -13.21 12.48
N ASN A 55 11.75 -12.87 12.91
CA ASN A 55 12.85 -13.80 13.10
C ASN A 55 13.07 -14.71 11.89
N VAL A 56 13.13 -14.09 10.72
CA VAL A 56 13.30 -14.77 9.43
C VAL A 56 14.75 -15.25 9.29
N HIS A 57 14.95 -16.47 8.79
CA HIS A 57 16.26 -17.08 8.57
C HIS A 57 16.49 -17.42 7.10
N GLU A 58 17.76 -17.56 6.71
CA GLU A 58 18.15 -17.98 5.37
C GLU A 58 17.45 -19.30 4.98
N GLY A 59 16.94 -19.35 3.74
CA GLY A 59 16.22 -20.51 3.20
C GLY A 59 14.72 -20.52 3.52
N GLN A 60 14.21 -19.63 4.37
CA GLN A 60 12.77 -19.48 4.59
C GLN A 60 12.09 -18.74 3.43
N ARG A 61 10.81 -19.03 3.21
CA ARG A 61 9.96 -18.30 2.26
C ARG A 61 9.03 -17.37 3.04
N VAL A 62 9.07 -16.09 2.70
CA VAL A 62 8.26 -15.05 3.35
C VAL A 62 7.33 -14.41 2.33
N LEU A 63 6.14 -14.03 2.77
CA LEU A 63 5.15 -13.31 1.97
C LEU A 63 4.87 -11.93 2.59
N ASP A 64 5.20 -10.88 1.86
CA ASP A 64 4.85 -9.50 2.21
C ASP A 64 3.44 -9.16 1.67
N VAL A 65 2.45 -9.20 2.56
CA VAL A 65 1.06 -8.94 2.20
C VAL A 65 0.81 -7.44 2.18
N ALA A 66 0.27 -6.94 1.06
CA ALA A 66 0.04 -5.52 0.84
C ALA A 66 1.32 -4.64 0.93
N GLY A 67 2.48 -5.19 0.52
CA GLY A 67 3.79 -4.56 0.66
C GLY A 67 4.00 -3.22 -0.06
N GLY A 68 3.06 -2.77 -0.91
CA GLY A 68 3.11 -1.45 -1.54
C GLY A 68 4.41 -1.21 -2.32
N SER A 69 5.21 -0.24 -1.90
CA SER A 69 6.55 0.09 -2.45
C SER A 69 7.62 -0.99 -2.23
N GLY A 70 7.31 -2.04 -1.46
CA GLY A 70 8.18 -3.18 -1.20
C GLY A 70 9.28 -2.89 -0.18
N ASP A 71 9.11 -1.87 0.68
CA ASP A 71 10.15 -1.48 1.63
C ASP A 71 10.47 -2.55 2.66
N LEU A 72 9.48 -3.34 3.10
CA LEU A 72 9.70 -4.42 4.06
C LEU A 72 10.52 -5.56 3.45
N SER A 73 10.24 -5.88 2.19
CA SER A 73 10.92 -6.96 1.46
C SER A 73 12.36 -6.62 1.03
N LYS A 74 12.76 -5.34 1.09
CA LYS A 74 14.13 -4.88 0.79
C LYS A 74 15.05 -4.87 2.00
N LEU A 75 14.49 -5.00 3.22
CA LEU A 75 15.23 -5.08 4.48
C LEU A 75 15.77 -6.50 4.67
#